data_AF-A0A1R3UWM7-F1
#
_entry.id   AF-A0A1R3UWM7-F1
#
_cell.length_a   1.000
_cell.length_b   1.000
_cell.length_c   1.000
_cell.angle_alpha   90.00
_cell.angle_beta   90.00
_cell.angle_gamma   90.00
#
_symmetry.space_group_name_H-M   'P 1'
#
loop_
_entity.id
_entity.type
_entity.pdbx_description
1 polymer ?
#
loop_
_entity_poly.entity_id
_entity_poly.type
_entity_poly.pdbx_seq_one_letter_code
_entity_poly.pdbx_strand_id
1 'polypeptide(L)'
;MTVHRQRSDVSAEQWQEMFAAAEKSIDILVYAALFLHEQISDWNDLLRDRAEEGVHVRVLIGDSDCEAVRVRGEEENFGHGIQSRCHLAAMHYLPLTTTPGISVRVHSTTLYNSLYRADDQMYVNTHLYGVNAYGNPLLRLKRTASRGLFDAYAASMDAVWRAARPLEE
;
A
#
# COMPACT_ATOMS: atom_id res chain seq x y z
N MET A 1 -5.39 11.19 15.81
CA MET A 1 -5.41 11.25 14.34
C MET A 1 -4.72 12.54 13.94
N THR A 2 -3.79 12.46 13.00
CA THR A 2 -3.11 13.63 12.42
C THR A 2 -3.37 13.65 10.92
N VAL A 3 -3.51 14.83 10.32
CA VAL A 3 -3.78 14.99 8.89
C VAL A 3 -2.61 15.74 8.26
N HIS A 4 -2.07 15.20 7.18
CA HIS A 4 -1.14 15.90 6.29
C HIS A 4 -1.90 16.43 5.09
N ARG A 5 -1.49 17.61 4.59
CA ARG A 5 -2.12 18.23 3.42
C ARG A 5 -2.00 17.33 2.20
N GLN A 6 -0.86 16.67 2.04
CA GLN A 6 -0.56 15.75 0.95
C GLN A 6 0.35 14.61 1.42
N ARG A 7 0.32 13.47 0.73
CA ARG A 7 1.13 12.28 1.06
C ARG A 7 2.62 12.58 1.07
N SER A 8 3.09 13.43 0.15
CA SER A 8 4.50 13.83 0.07
C SER A 8 4.99 14.69 1.23
N ASP A 9 4.12 15.11 2.15
CA ASP A 9 4.56 15.78 3.39
C ASP A 9 5.14 14.80 4.41
N VAL A 10 4.93 13.48 4.23
CA VAL A 10 5.56 12.44 5.05
C VAL A 10 6.84 11.97 4.36
N SER A 11 7.97 12.11 5.06
CA SER A 11 9.30 11.80 4.51
C SER A 11 9.52 10.29 4.34
N ALA A 12 10.44 9.91 3.46
CA ALA A 12 10.85 8.51 3.28
C ALA A 12 11.33 7.87 4.59
N GLU A 13 12.04 8.63 5.42
CA GLU A 13 12.46 8.22 6.77
C GLU A 13 11.25 7.87 7.65
N GLN A 14 10.20 8.71 7.68
CA GLN A 14 8.98 8.42 8.46
C GLN A 14 8.21 7.20 7.95
N TRP A 15 8.29 6.90 6.65
CA TRP A 15 7.75 5.67 6.08
C TRP A 15 8.58 4.46 6.52
N GLN A 16 9.90 4.55 6.37
CA GLN A 16 10.84 3.50 6.77
C GLN A 16 10.73 3.19 8.27
N GLU A 17 10.73 4.20 9.13
CA GLU A 17 10.55 4.07 10.58
C GLU A 17 9.26 3.34 10.93
N MET A 18 8.14 3.69 10.27
CA MET A 18 6.85 3.06 10.52
C MET A 18 6.88 1.56 10.25
N PHE A 19 7.46 1.13 9.13
CA PHE A 19 7.51 -0.28 8.76
C PHE A 19 8.61 -1.06 9.51
N ALA A 20 9.76 -0.43 9.76
CA ALA A 20 10.84 -1.04 10.52
C ALA A 20 10.43 -1.34 11.98
N ALA A 21 9.54 -0.51 12.56
CA ALA A 21 9.03 -0.70 13.91
C ALA A 21 7.89 -1.75 14.02
N ALA A 22 7.50 -2.42 12.93
CA ALA A 22 6.44 -3.42 12.97
C ALA A 22 6.89 -4.69 13.71
N GLU A 23 6.04 -5.20 14.60
CA GLU A 23 6.29 -6.39 15.41
C GLU A 23 5.33 -7.55 15.07
N LYS A 24 4.19 -7.30 14.42
CA LYS A 24 3.16 -8.33 14.17
C LYS A 24 2.72 -8.41 12.73
N SER A 25 2.41 -7.27 12.11
CA SER A 25 1.87 -7.24 10.75
C SER A 25 2.22 -5.98 9.99
N ILE A 26 2.54 -6.16 8.71
CA ILE A 26 2.61 -5.10 7.72
C ILE A 26 1.56 -5.39 6.64
N ASP A 27 0.70 -4.42 6.37
CA ASP A 27 -0.27 -4.53 5.30
C ASP A 27 -0.18 -3.32 4.36
N ILE A 28 -0.07 -3.54 3.05
CA ILE A 28 -0.04 -2.49 2.02
C ILE A 28 -1.12 -2.74 0.96
N LEU A 29 -2.09 -1.82 0.81
CA LEU A 29 -3.11 -1.82 -0.25
C LEU A 29 -2.94 -0.61 -1.15
N VAL A 30 -2.53 -0.84 -2.38
CA VAL A 30 -2.17 0.23 -3.33
C VAL A 30 -2.54 -0.18 -4.75
N TYR A 31 -2.57 0.78 -5.67
CA TYR A 31 -2.41 0.44 -7.08
C TYR A 31 -0.94 0.15 -7.41
N ALA A 32 0.00 1.03 -7.06
CA ALA A 32 1.42 0.81 -7.36
C ALA A 32 2.38 1.15 -6.19
N ALA A 33 2.26 2.35 -5.62
CA ALA A 33 3.12 2.86 -4.54
C ALA A 33 4.64 2.71 -4.77
N LEU A 34 5.09 2.85 -6.01
CA LEU A 34 6.51 2.77 -6.40
C LEU A 34 7.43 3.71 -5.63
N PHE A 35 6.91 4.80 -5.05
CA PHE A 35 7.72 5.70 -4.22
C PHE A 35 8.42 4.96 -3.07
N LEU A 36 7.88 3.83 -2.58
CA LEU A 36 8.54 3.02 -1.57
C LEU A 36 9.87 2.46 -2.09
N HIS A 37 9.87 1.86 -3.29
CA HIS A 37 11.09 1.39 -3.96
C HIS A 37 12.01 2.51 -4.45
N GLU A 38 11.43 3.66 -4.84
CA GLU A 38 12.22 4.81 -5.34
C GLU A 38 12.92 5.59 -4.22
N GLN A 39 12.32 5.64 -3.03
CA GLN A 39 12.78 6.52 -1.94
C GLN A 39 13.39 5.76 -0.76
N ILE A 40 13.17 4.44 -0.66
CA ILE A 40 13.76 3.57 0.37
C ILE A 40 14.59 2.51 -0.37
N SER A 41 15.91 2.67 -0.38
CA SER A 41 16.85 1.88 -1.18
C SER A 41 16.68 0.37 -0.99
N ASP A 42 16.48 -0.06 0.25
CA ASP A 42 16.47 -1.46 0.65
C ASP A 42 15.05 -1.91 1.05
N TRP A 43 14.03 -1.33 0.40
CA TRP A 43 12.63 -1.56 0.76
C TRP A 43 12.24 -3.05 0.81
N ASN A 44 12.63 -3.84 -0.19
CA ASN A 44 12.33 -5.28 -0.19
C ASN A 44 13.09 -6.03 0.91
N ASP A 45 14.30 -5.62 1.25
CA ASP A 45 15.08 -6.22 2.34
C ASP A 45 14.46 -5.89 3.69
N LEU A 46 13.98 -4.67 3.90
CA LEU A 46 13.20 -4.32 5.09
C LEU A 46 12.01 -5.27 5.29
N LEU A 47 11.24 -5.54 4.22
CA LEU A 47 10.11 -6.47 4.31
C LEU A 47 10.56 -7.92 4.62
N ARG A 48 11.68 -8.37 4.04
CA ARG A 48 12.29 -9.67 4.35
C ARG A 48 12.71 -9.76 5.81
N ASP A 49 13.48 -8.79 6.29
CA ASP A 49 13.98 -8.75 7.67
C ASP A 49 12.83 -8.78 8.67
N ARG A 50 11.75 -8.02 8.42
CA ARG A 50 10.56 -8.06 9.28
C ARG A 50 9.90 -9.44 9.25
N ALA A 51 9.78 -10.05 8.07
CA ALA A 51 9.18 -11.38 7.93
C ALA A 51 10.01 -12.47 8.63
N GLU A 52 11.34 -12.39 8.58
CA GLU A 52 12.25 -13.28 9.29
C GLU A 52 12.11 -13.16 10.83
N GLU A 53 11.80 -11.96 11.33
CA GLU A 53 11.46 -11.72 12.73
C GLU A 53 10.03 -12.13 13.11
N GLY A 54 9.27 -12.70 12.17
CA GLY A 54 7.93 -13.24 12.41
C GLY A 54 6.76 -12.29 12.09
N VAL A 55 7.04 -11.12 11.50
CA VAL A 55 5.99 -10.18 11.05
C VAL A 55 5.28 -10.75 9.82
N HIS A 56 3.95 -10.78 9.84
CA HIS A 56 3.17 -11.16 8.66
C HIS A 56 3.04 -9.99 7.68
N VAL A 57 3.53 -10.15 6.46
CA VAL A 57 3.53 -9.10 5.44
C VAL A 57 2.52 -9.41 4.34
N ARG A 58 1.57 -8.51 4.10
CA ARG A 58 0.62 -8.58 2.99
C ARG A 58 0.77 -7.36 2.09
N VAL A 59 1.03 -7.62 0.80
CA VAL A 59 1.10 -6.57 -0.22
C VAL A 59 0.01 -6.82 -1.26
N LEU A 60 -0.83 -5.82 -1.53
CA LEU A 60 -1.85 -5.85 -2.57
C LEU A 60 -1.57 -4.76 -3.60
N ILE A 61 -1.31 -5.19 -4.83
CA ILE A 61 -1.00 -4.33 -5.99
C ILE A 61 -2.19 -4.31 -6.94
N GLY A 62 -2.44 -3.18 -7.58
CA GLY A 62 -3.49 -3.06 -8.59
C GLY A 62 -3.20 -3.93 -9.80
N ASP A 63 -4.22 -4.60 -10.32
CA ASP A 63 -4.13 -5.31 -11.59
C ASP A 63 -3.97 -4.29 -12.73
N SER A 64 -2.84 -4.32 -13.44
CA SER A 64 -2.55 -3.37 -14.52
C SER A 64 -3.58 -3.41 -15.64
N ASP A 65 -4.27 -4.53 -15.80
CA ASP A 65 -5.18 -4.78 -16.91
C ASP A 65 -6.65 -4.55 -16.53
N CYS A 66 -6.93 -4.21 -15.26
CA CYS A 66 -8.29 -4.04 -14.81
C CYS A 66 -8.86 -2.64 -15.08
N GLU A 67 -10.18 -2.61 -15.24
CA GLU A 67 -10.94 -1.40 -15.52
C GLU A 67 -10.77 -0.33 -14.43
N ALA A 68 -10.71 -0.72 -13.16
CA ALA A 68 -10.59 0.23 -12.05
C ALA A 68 -9.27 1.01 -12.07
N VAL A 69 -8.17 0.36 -12.48
CA VAL A 69 -6.86 0.99 -12.67
C VAL A 69 -6.89 1.86 -13.93
N ARG A 70 -7.48 1.38 -15.04
CA ARG A 70 -7.62 2.16 -16.27
C ARG A 70 -8.39 3.48 -16.05
N VAL A 71 -9.56 3.40 -15.43
CA VAL A 71 -10.41 4.56 -15.13
C VAL A 71 -9.64 5.54 -14.25
N ARG A 72 -8.98 5.08 -13.18
CA ARG A 72 -8.19 5.96 -12.33
C ARG A 72 -7.07 6.68 -13.10
N GLY A 73 -6.41 5.98 -14.01
CA GLY A 73 -5.37 6.57 -14.87
C GLY A 73 -5.89 7.64 -15.81
N GLU A 74 -7.13 7.54 -16.27
CA GLU A 74 -7.79 8.56 -17.10
C GLU A 74 -8.22 9.77 -16.28
N GLU A 75 -8.64 9.56 -15.02
CA GLU A 75 -9.01 10.64 -14.11
C GLU A 75 -7.80 11.48 -13.68
N GLU A 76 -6.64 10.85 -13.47
CA GLU A 76 -5.40 11.57 -13.16
C GLU A 76 -4.94 12.35 -14.41
N ASN A 77 -5.22 13.66 -14.45
CA ASN A 77 -5.00 14.61 -15.56
C ASN A 77 -3.55 14.68 -16.14
N PHE A 78 -2.65 13.78 -15.73
CA PHE A 78 -1.28 13.61 -16.22
C PHE A 78 -0.98 12.20 -16.83
N GLY A 79 -2.01 11.41 -17.13
CA GLY A 79 -1.95 10.36 -18.16
C GLY A 79 -1.74 8.92 -17.69
N HIS A 80 -1.78 8.02 -18.68
CA HIS A 80 -1.79 6.54 -18.70
C HIS A 80 -0.69 5.78 -17.91
N GLY A 81 -0.07 6.40 -16.90
CA GLY A 81 1.06 5.83 -16.18
C GLY A 81 0.68 4.82 -15.11
N ILE A 82 -0.57 4.81 -14.61
CA ILE A 82 -0.89 3.97 -13.45
C ILE A 82 -0.84 2.49 -13.78
N GLN A 83 -1.29 2.06 -14.97
CA GLN A 83 -1.17 0.68 -15.45
C GLN A 83 0.29 0.23 -15.50
N SER A 84 1.16 1.01 -16.16
CA SER A 84 2.59 0.71 -16.24
C SER A 84 3.26 0.71 -14.87
N ARG A 85 2.83 1.59 -13.95
CA ARG A 85 3.33 1.62 -12.57
C ARG A 85 2.87 0.41 -11.77
N CYS A 86 1.63 -0.06 -11.95
CA CYS A 86 1.15 -1.31 -11.36
C CYS A 86 1.97 -2.51 -11.84
N HIS A 87 2.22 -2.59 -13.15
CA HIS A 87 3.07 -3.63 -13.74
C HIS A 87 4.50 -3.60 -13.18
N LEU A 88 5.10 -2.41 -13.11
CA LEU A 88 6.44 -2.25 -12.52
C LEU A 88 6.47 -2.61 -11.02
N ALA A 89 5.45 -2.23 -10.27
CA ALA A 89 5.33 -2.59 -8.85
C ALA A 89 5.24 -4.12 -8.69
N ALA A 90 4.43 -4.80 -9.51
CA ALA A 90 4.34 -6.26 -9.50
C ALA A 90 5.71 -6.90 -9.76
N MET A 91 6.49 -6.41 -10.74
CA MET A 91 7.85 -6.92 -10.99
C MET A 91 8.79 -6.72 -9.79
N HIS A 92 8.72 -5.58 -9.10
CA HIS A 92 9.53 -5.36 -7.89
C HIS A 92 9.16 -6.29 -6.73
N TYR A 93 7.87 -6.62 -6.57
CA TYR A 93 7.40 -7.49 -5.50
C TYR A 93 7.45 -8.99 -5.85
N LEU A 94 7.60 -9.36 -7.13
CA LEU A 94 7.63 -10.75 -7.59
C LEU A 94 8.68 -11.61 -6.84
N PRO A 95 9.92 -11.15 -6.57
CA PRO A 95 10.90 -11.92 -5.80
C PRO A 95 10.49 -12.20 -4.34
N LEU A 96 9.53 -11.43 -3.79
CA LEU A 96 9.05 -11.62 -2.42
C LEU A 96 7.94 -12.67 -2.31
N THR A 97 7.37 -13.14 -3.43
CA THR A 97 6.32 -14.18 -3.43
C THR A 97 6.80 -15.53 -2.88
N THR A 98 8.11 -15.78 -2.92
CA THR A 98 8.76 -17.00 -2.43
C THR A 98 9.32 -16.86 -1.02
N THR A 99 9.22 -15.67 -0.40
CA THR A 99 9.73 -15.40 0.95
C THR A 99 8.70 -15.84 2.00
N PRO A 100 9.04 -16.78 2.92
CA PRO A 100 8.13 -17.16 4.00
C PRO A 100 7.69 -15.95 4.84
N GLY A 101 6.41 -15.89 5.21
CA GLY A 101 5.85 -14.78 5.98
C GLY A 101 5.41 -13.57 5.14
N ILE A 102 5.77 -13.52 3.84
CA ILE A 102 5.30 -12.50 2.90
C ILE A 102 4.27 -13.10 1.95
N SER A 103 3.22 -12.34 1.65
CA SER A 103 2.24 -12.71 0.64
C SER A 103 1.89 -11.50 -0.22
N VAL A 104 2.13 -11.64 -1.53
CA VAL A 104 1.83 -10.60 -2.53
C VAL A 104 0.63 -11.03 -3.35
N ARG A 105 -0.33 -10.13 -3.52
CA ARG A 105 -1.55 -10.34 -4.29
C ARG A 105 -1.81 -9.19 -5.25
N VAL A 106 -2.58 -9.49 -6.29
CA VAL A 106 -3.08 -8.54 -7.27
C VAL A 106 -4.59 -8.38 -7.10
N HIS A 107 -5.10 -7.15 -7.14
CA HIS A 107 -6.53 -6.84 -6.95
C HIS A 107 -7.06 -5.93 -8.06
N SER A 108 -8.35 -6.08 -8.36
CA SER A 108 -9.05 -5.26 -9.37
C SER A 108 -10.07 -4.30 -8.76
N THR A 109 -9.91 -3.97 -7.48
CA THR A 109 -10.89 -3.17 -6.73
C THR A 109 -10.73 -1.68 -7.02
N THR A 110 -11.85 -0.95 -7.09
CA THR A 110 -11.83 0.51 -7.06
C THR A 110 -11.28 0.98 -5.71
N LEU A 111 -10.19 1.73 -5.73
CA LEU A 111 -9.62 2.34 -4.54
C LEU A 111 -10.10 3.77 -4.34
N TYR A 112 -10.76 4.02 -3.20
CA TYR A 112 -11.05 5.37 -2.70
C TYR A 112 -9.89 5.93 -1.85
N ASN A 113 -8.98 5.04 -1.44
CA ASN A 113 -7.79 5.34 -0.67
C ASN A 113 -6.77 4.21 -0.86
N SER A 114 -5.50 4.54 -0.61
CA SER A 114 -4.45 3.54 -0.39
C SER A 114 -4.23 3.40 1.11
N LEU A 115 -3.95 2.18 1.57
CA LEU A 115 -3.73 1.88 2.98
C LEU A 115 -2.32 1.33 3.18
N TYR A 116 -1.68 1.81 4.23
CA TYR A 116 -0.39 1.31 4.69
C TYR A 116 -0.50 1.12 6.18
N ARG A 117 -0.25 -0.09 6.67
CA ARG A 117 -0.44 -0.45 8.06
C ARG A 117 0.81 -1.15 8.57
N ALA A 118 1.23 -0.77 9.76
CA ALA A 118 2.20 -1.46 10.58
C ALA A 118 1.59 -1.57 11.98
N ASP A 119 1.20 -2.79 12.36
CA ASP A 119 0.50 -3.10 13.61
C ASP A 119 -0.74 -2.25 13.88
N ASP A 120 -0.62 -1.30 14.82
CA ASP A 120 -1.65 -0.37 15.28
C ASP A 120 -1.44 1.06 14.73
N GLN A 121 -0.52 1.24 13.79
CA GLN A 121 -0.32 2.46 13.01
C GLN A 121 -0.83 2.27 11.58
N MET A 122 -1.49 3.29 11.03
CA MET A 122 -1.97 3.25 9.65
C MET A 122 -1.90 4.62 8.99
N TYR A 123 -1.36 4.66 7.78
CA TYR A 123 -1.45 5.80 6.88
C TYR A 123 -2.53 5.52 5.84
N VAL A 124 -3.51 6.42 5.77
CA VAL A 124 -4.63 6.36 4.82
C VAL A 124 -4.43 7.49 3.82
N ASN A 125 -4.05 7.15 2.59
CA ASN A 125 -3.89 8.14 1.53
C ASN A 125 -5.22 8.30 0.79
N THR A 126 -5.96 9.37 1.06
CA THR A 126 -7.33 9.56 0.59
C THR A 126 -7.33 10.14 -0.82
N HIS A 127 -7.89 9.42 -1.79
CA HIS A 127 -7.75 9.81 -3.20
C HIS A 127 -8.67 10.98 -3.55
N LEU A 128 -8.08 12.07 -4.04
CA LEU A 128 -8.82 13.16 -4.67
C LEU A 128 -8.95 12.87 -6.17
N TYR A 129 -10.11 13.22 -6.72
CA TYR A 129 -10.35 13.16 -8.16
C TYR A 129 -9.40 14.12 -8.89
N GLY A 130 -8.75 13.66 -9.97
CA GLY A 130 -7.84 14.50 -10.75
C GLY A 130 -6.45 14.75 -10.14
N VAL A 131 -6.14 14.18 -8.97
CA VAL A 131 -4.89 14.41 -8.23
C VAL A 131 -4.08 13.13 -8.13
N ASN A 132 -2.81 13.20 -8.53
CA ASN A 132 -1.86 12.08 -8.39
C ASN A 132 -1.65 11.70 -6.91
N ALA A 133 -1.30 10.42 -6.67
CA ALA A 133 -1.14 9.86 -5.33
C ALA A 133 -0.29 10.71 -4.35
N TYR A 134 0.77 11.37 -4.81
CA TYR A 134 1.61 12.19 -3.92
C TYR A 134 0.92 13.46 -3.39
N GLY A 135 -0.01 14.04 -4.16
CA GLY A 135 -0.75 15.25 -3.80
C GLY A 135 -2.02 14.99 -2.98
N ASN A 136 -2.40 13.71 -2.83
CA ASN A 136 -3.58 13.30 -2.06
C ASN A 136 -3.35 13.48 -0.55
N PRO A 137 -4.35 13.92 0.24
CA PRO A 137 -4.22 14.01 1.69
C PRO A 137 -3.87 12.66 2.33
N LEU A 138 -3.25 12.72 3.51
CA LEU A 138 -2.86 11.53 4.26
C LEU A 138 -3.32 11.65 5.71
N LEU A 139 -4.10 10.66 6.17
CA LEU A 139 -4.49 10.53 7.56
C LEU A 139 -3.53 9.57 8.25
N ARG A 140 -2.97 9.98 9.40
CA ARG A 140 -2.23 9.10 10.31
C ARG A 140 -3.16 8.67 11.44
N LEU A 141 -3.46 7.37 11.46
CA LEU A 141 -4.31 6.72 12.44
C LEU A 141 -3.45 5.86 13.38
N LYS A 142 -3.78 5.93 14.67
CA LYS A 142 -3.34 4.98 15.68
C LYS A 142 -4.57 4.26 16.20
N ARG A 143 -4.52 2.95 16.37
CA ARG A 143 -5.58 2.19 17.00
C ARG A 143 -5.66 2.54 18.48
N THR A 144 -6.75 3.19 18.91
CA THR A 144 -6.95 3.62 20.31
C THR A 144 -8.17 3.01 20.97
N ALA A 145 -9.09 2.43 20.19
CA ALA A 145 -10.31 1.78 20.65
C ALA A 145 -10.72 0.70 19.65
N SER A 146 -11.49 -0.29 20.13
CA SER A 146 -12.11 -1.29 19.27
C SER A 146 -13.29 -0.69 18.50
N ARG A 147 -13.53 -1.20 17.29
CA ARG A 147 -14.59 -0.76 16.35
C ARG A 147 -14.50 0.71 15.94
N GLY A 148 -13.31 1.31 16.02
CA GLY A 148 -13.04 2.67 15.55
C GLY A 148 -12.70 2.75 14.06
N LEU A 149 -12.31 3.94 13.61
CA LEU A 149 -11.93 4.22 12.22
C LEU A 149 -10.82 3.31 11.71
N PHE A 150 -9.82 3.03 12.55
CA PHE A 150 -8.73 2.10 12.23
C PHE A 150 -9.26 0.71 11.87
N ASP A 151 -10.15 0.16 12.72
CA ASP A 151 -10.71 -1.18 12.52
C ASP A 151 -11.59 -1.24 11.27
N ALA A 152 -12.28 -0.16 10.92
CA ALA A 152 -13.06 -0.07 9.69
C ALA A 152 -12.18 -0.14 8.43
N TYR A 153 -11.08 0.61 8.39
CA TYR A 153 -10.11 0.53 7.28
C TYR A 153 -9.40 -0.83 7.22
N ALA A 154 -9.01 -1.39 8.37
CA ALA A 154 -8.43 -2.73 8.43
C ALA A 154 -9.40 -3.80 7.90
N ALA A 155 -10.69 -3.73 8.28
CA ALA A 155 -11.71 -4.65 7.76
C ALA A 155 -11.94 -4.49 6.25
N SER A 156 -11.88 -3.25 5.74
CA SER A 156 -11.95 -2.97 4.29
C SER A 156 -10.76 -3.60 3.56
N MET A 157 -9.55 -3.48 4.12
CA MET A 157 -8.36 -4.10 3.57
C MET A 157 -8.48 -5.63 3.54
N ASP A 158 -8.99 -6.24 4.61
CA ASP A 158 -9.23 -7.69 4.65
C ASP A 158 -10.27 -8.15 3.61
N ALA A 159 -11.25 -7.29 3.28
CA ALA A 159 -12.20 -7.57 2.22
C ALA A 159 -11.52 -7.60 0.84
N VAL A 160 -10.64 -6.63 0.55
CA VAL A 160 -9.85 -6.65 -0.69
C VAL A 160 -8.92 -7.85 -0.72
N TRP A 161 -8.26 -8.19 0.39
CA TRP A 161 -7.39 -9.36 0.50
C TRP A 161 -8.09 -10.66 0.09
N ARG A 162 -9.32 -10.89 0.57
CA ARG A 162 -10.10 -12.09 0.24
C ARG A 162 -10.49 -12.17 -1.23
N ALA A 163 -10.68 -11.03 -1.90
CA ALA A 163 -11.03 -10.96 -3.31
C ALA A 163 -9.82 -10.95 -4.25
N ALA A 164 -8.64 -10.60 -3.74
CA ALA A 164 -7.41 -10.54 -4.50
C ALA A 164 -6.83 -11.92 -4.81
N ARG A 165 -6.18 -12.04 -5.97
CA ARG A 165 -5.49 -13.26 -6.42
C ARG A 165 -4.00 -13.20 -6.08
N PRO A 166 -3.31 -14.34 -5.85
CA PRO A 166 -1.86 -14.37 -5.75
C PRO A 166 -1.19 -13.67 -6.93
N LEU A 167 -0.07 -12.99 -6.68
CA LEU A 167 0.85 -12.59 -7.74
C LEU A 167 1.62 -13.85 -8.18
N GLU A 168 1.50 -14.19 -9.44
CA GLU A 168 2.16 -15.34 -10.08
C GLU A 168 3.11 -14.82 -11.17
N GLU A 169 4.08 -15.67 -11.57
CA GLU A 169 4.96 -15.41 -12.73
C GLU A 169 4.19 -15.40 -14.06
#